data_AF-A0A2E5JET5-F1
#
_entry.id   AF-A0A2E5JET5-F1
#
_cell.length_a   1.000
_cell.length_b   1.000
_cell.length_c   1.000
_cell.angle_alpha   90.00
_cell.angle_beta   90.00
_cell.angle_gamma   90.00
#
_symmetry.space_group_name_H-M   'P 1'
#
loop_
_entity.id
_entity.type
_entity.pdbx_description
1 polymer ?
#
loop_
_entity_poly.entity_id
_entity_poly.type
_entity_poly.pdbx_seq_one_letter_code
_entity_poly.pdbx_strand_id
1 'polypeptide(L)' 'MVIIQNIGSYFLMLSKVFTRFSRWSVMKDLIIREVDSLIIQSVGIVSFISFFV' A
#
# COMPACT_ATOMS: atom_id res chain seq x y z
N MET A 1 12.63 -24.96 -2.06
CA MET A 1 13.75 -24.03 -2.25
C MET A 1 13.37 -22.72 -2.99
N VAL A 2 12.28 -22.69 -3.78
CA VAL A 2 11.83 -21.49 -4.52
C VAL A 2 11.16 -20.42 -3.63
N ILE A 3 10.43 -20.83 -2.58
CA ILE A 3 9.70 -19.90 -1.70
C ILE A 3 10.65 -18.90 -1.01
N ILE A 4 11.80 -19.36 -0.51
CA ILE A 4 12.79 -18.51 0.17
C ILE A 4 13.41 -17.49 -0.82
N GLN A 5 13.65 -17.91 -2.07
CA GLN A 5 14.15 -17.02 -3.11
C GLN A 5 13.11 -15.96 -3.50
N ASN A 6 11.83 -16.33 -3.56
CA ASN A 6 10.75 -15.38 -3.81
C ASN A 6 10.63 -14.36 -2.68
N ILE A 7 10.65 -14.81 -1.42
CA ILE A 7 10.61 -13.93 -0.24
C ILE A 7 11.80 -12.95 -0.26
N GLY A 8 13.02 -13.45 -0.52
CA GLY A 8 14.21 -12.60 -0.65
C GLY A 8 14.11 -11.59 -1.79
N SER A 9 13.54 -12.00 -2.92
CA SER A 9 13.34 -11.12 -4.09
C SER A 9 12.33 -10.00 -3.80
N TYR A 10 11.22 -10.31 -3.12
CA TYR A 10 10.26 -9.29 -2.68
C TYR A 10 10.86 -8.31 -1.68
N PHE A 11 11.68 -8.80 -0.74
CA PHE A 11 12.34 -7.94 0.23
C PHE A 11 13.35 -6.98 -0.42
N LEU A 12 14.11 -7.47 -1.41
CA LEU A 12 15.01 -6.63 -2.21
C LEU A 12 14.24 -5.58 -3.03
N MET A 13 13.09 -5.95 -3.60
CA MET A 13 12.22 -5.01 -4.33
C MET A 13 11.72 -3.90 -3.42
N LEU A 14 11.25 -4.26 -2.21
CA LEU A 14 10.75 -3.32 -1.22
C LEU A 14 11.85 -2.32 -0.80
N SER A 15 13.06 -2.81 -0.52
CA SER A 15 14.23 -1.98 -0.20
C SER A 15 14.57 -0.99 -1.33
N LYS A 16 14.45 -1.44 -2.60
CA LYS A 16 14.71 -0.60 -3.78
C LYS A 16 13.67 0.50 -3.98
N VAL A 17 12.40 0.21 -3.69
CA VAL A 17 11.30 1.19 -3.71
C VAL A 17 11.53 2.28 -2.68
N PHE A 18 11.91 1.91 -1.46
CA PHE A 18 12.25 2.90 -0.44
C PHE A 18 13.50 3.69 -0.84
N THR A 19 14.57 3.06 -1.30
CA THR A 19 15.82 3.78 -1.65
C THR A 19 15.64 4.84 -2.75
N ARG A 20 14.67 4.66 -3.66
CA ARG A 20 14.32 5.62 -4.72
C ARG A 20 13.36 6.73 -4.25
N PHE A 21 13.57 7.28 -3.05
CA PHE A 21 12.78 8.39 -2.52
C PHE A 21 12.76 9.59 -3.48
N SER A 22 11.73 9.69 -4.33
CA SER A 22 11.33 10.97 -4.92
C SER A 22 10.84 11.84 -3.76
N ARG A 23 11.32 13.10 -3.70
CA ARG A 23 11.02 14.11 -2.66
C ARG A 23 9.89 13.69 -1.71
N TRP A 24 10.18 13.50 -0.43
CA TRP A 24 9.24 13.06 0.62
C TRP A 24 7.87 13.77 0.59
N SER A 25 7.85 15.04 0.18
CA SER A 25 6.63 15.83 -0.07
C SER A 25 5.71 15.21 -1.12
N VAL A 26 6.24 14.70 -2.21
CA VAL A 26 5.49 14.07 -3.32
C VAL A 26 4.99 12.69 -2.90
N MET A 27 5.82 11.89 -2.23
CA MET A 27 5.37 10.58 -1.73
C MET A 27 4.22 10.70 -0.74
N LYS A 28 4.28 11.67 0.18
CA LYS A 28 3.16 11.92 1.11
C LYS A 28 1.89 12.29 0.37
N ASP A 29 1.97 13.18 -0.62
CA ASP A 29 0.81 13.57 -1.42
C ASP A 29 0.21 12.38 -2.19
N LEU A 30 1.07 11.54 -2.77
CA LEU A 30 0.64 10.31 -3.46
C LEU A 30 -0.04 9.32 -2.51
N ILE A 31 0.53 9.08 -1.34
CA ILE A 31 -0.04 8.18 -0.33
C ILE A 31 -1.41 8.71 0.15
N ILE A 32 -1.53 10.01 0.40
CA ILE A 32 -2.81 10.61 0.83
C ILE A 32 -3.88 10.44 -0.26
N ARG A 33 -3.54 10.68 -1.54
CA ARG A 33 -4.46 10.47 -2.66
C ARG A 33 -4.88 9.01 -2.81
N GLU A 34 -3.98 8.08 -2.56
CA GLU A 34 -4.26 6.64 -2.69
C GLU A 34 -5.08 6.11 -1.51
N VAL A 35 -4.81 6.60 -0.29
CA VAL A 35 -5.67 6.37 0.87
C VAL A 35 -7.07 6.93 0.63
N ASP A 36 -7.16 8.15 0.09
CA ASP A 36 -8.44 8.77 -0.24
C ASP A 36 -9.20 7.91 -1.27
N SER A 37 -8.57 7.57 -2.40
CA SER A 37 -9.23 6.79 -3.44
C SER A 37 -9.63 5.38 -3.00
N LEU A 38 -8.82 4.70 -2.18
CA LEU A 38 -9.13 3.34 -1.71
C LEU A 38 -10.17 3.34 -0.59
N ILE A 39 -9.98 4.19 0.43
CA ILE A 39 -10.87 4.22 1.59
C ILE A 39 -12.21 4.83 1.20
N ILE A 40 -12.25 6.04 0.62
CA ILE A 40 -13.51 6.75 0.33
C ILE A 40 -14.40 5.93 -0.60
N GLN A 41 -13.83 5.28 -1.63
CA GLN A 41 -14.61 4.40 -2.51
C GLN A 41 -15.11 3.13 -1.80
N SER A 42 -14.40 2.66 -0.78
CA SER A 42 -14.75 1.43 -0.06
C SER A 42 -15.58 1.67 1.21
N VAL A 43 -15.67 2.91 1.73
CA VAL A 43 -16.34 3.23 3.00
C VAL A 43 -17.77 2.69 3.03
N GLY A 44 -18.54 2.84 1.94
CA GLY A 44 -19.92 2.38 1.90
C GLY A 44 -20.06 0.87 2.14
N ILE A 45 -19.16 0.06 1.57
CA ILE A 45 -19.18 -1.40 1.73
C ILE A 45 -18.68 -1.78 3.12
N VAL A 46 -17.59 -1.15 3.59
CA VAL A 46 -17.03 -1.41 4.93
C VAL A 46 -18.07 -1.07 6.01
N SER A 47 -18.71 0.10 5.94
CA SER A 47 -19.76 0.49 6.88
C SER A 47 -20.98 -0.43 6.83
N PHE A 48 -21.36 -0.92 5.64
CA PHE A 48 -22.44 -1.89 5.50
C PHE A 48 -22.09 -3.21 6.21
N ILE A 49 -20.93 -3.81 5.89
CA ILE A 49 -20.49 -5.07 6.49
C ILE A 49 -20.32 -4.94 8.02
N SER A 50 -19.74 -3.83 8.50
CA SER A 50 -19.55 -3.58 9.94
C SER A 50 -20.85 -3.41 10.73
N PHE A 51 -21.99 -3.18 10.08
CA PHE A 51 -23.28 -3.14 10.75
C PHE A 51 -23.90 -4.53 10.96
N PHE A 52 -23.53 -5.50 10.12
CA PHE A 52 -24.06 -6.87 10.15
C PHE A 52 -23.19 -7.87 10.91
N VAL A 53 -21.92 -7.52 11.15
CA VAL A 53 -21.00 -8.25 12.04
C VAL A 53 -21.12 -7.70 13.44
#